data_AF-A0A7X9HZE0-F1
#
_entry.id   AF-A0A7X9HZE0-F1
#
_cell.length_a   1.000
_cell.length_b   1.000
_cell.length_c   1.000
_cell.angle_alpha   90.00
_cell.angle_beta   90.00
_cell.angle_gamma   90.00
#
_symmetry.space_group_name_H-M   'P 1'
#
loop_
_entity.id
_entity.type
_entity.pdbx_description
1 polymer ?
#
loop_
_entity_poly.entity_id
_entity_poly.type
_entity_poly.pdbx_seq_one_letter_code
_entity_poly.pdbx_strand_id
1 'polypeptide(L)'
;DWFMFSPEVFHLKPGESQIVEVKLNLPLKTEPGSYFAYLEGSPVSNREDGKSSVGIAAAAKLYFDIIPSNIFEAIYFRVISFYKVYAPWPQYVSIGIGVLVAGLLLKKFLNIEISLKKHKEI
;
A
#
# COMPACT_ATOMS: atom_id res chain seq x y z
N ASP A 1 13.22 7.82 -5.11
CA ASP A 1 13.05 6.75 -6.10
C ASP A 1 13.27 5.38 -5.50
N TRP A 2 12.54 4.37 -6.00
CA TRP A 2 12.65 2.98 -5.54
C TRP A 2 13.82 2.25 -6.19
N PHE A 3 14.19 2.62 -7.41
CA PHE A 3 15.26 1.96 -8.16
C PHE A 3 16.34 2.98 -8.50
N MET A 4 17.59 2.57 -8.32
CA MET A 4 18.76 3.30 -8.80
C MET A 4 19.54 2.38 -9.75
N PHE A 5 19.91 2.91 -10.91
CA PHE A 5 20.63 2.19 -11.95
C PHE A 5 22.05 2.72 -12.07
N SER A 6 23.03 1.83 -12.16
CA SER A 6 24.44 2.21 -12.32
C SER A 6 25.13 1.30 -13.35
N PRO A 7 25.52 1.82 -14.53
CA PRO A 7 25.25 3.17 -15.04
C PRO A 7 23.79 3.35 -15.47
N GLU A 8 23.25 4.56 -15.34
CA GLU A 8 21.90 4.91 -15.82
C GLU A 8 21.87 5.08 -17.35
N VAL A 9 22.95 5.62 -17.92
CA VAL A 9 23.13 5.81 -19.36
C VAL A 9 24.50 5.31 -19.77
N PHE A 10 24.56 4.56 -20.86
CA PHE A 10 25.79 4.01 -21.41
C PHE A 10 25.69 3.90 -22.93
N HIS A 11 26.83 3.75 -23.59
CA HIS A 11 26.92 3.56 -25.03
C HIS A 11 27.37 2.13 -25.33
N LEU A 12 26.72 1.48 -26.30
CA LEU A 12 27.07 0.15 -26.77
C LEU A 12 27.36 0.18 -28.26
N LYS A 13 28.45 -0.48 -28.67
CA LYS A 13 28.67 -0.84 -30.08
C LYS A 13 27.93 -2.13 -30.41
N PRO A 14 27.72 -2.43 -31.71
CA PRO A 14 27.12 -3.69 -32.12
C PRO A 14 27.87 -4.90 -31.54
N GLY A 15 27.15 -5.80 -30.86
CA GLY A 15 27.70 -7.00 -30.23
C GLY A 15 28.28 -6.80 -28.83
N GLU A 16 28.32 -5.57 -28.30
CA GLU A 16 28.73 -5.31 -26.92
C GLU A 16 27.56 -5.53 -25.94
N SER A 17 27.90 -5.81 -24.69
CA SER A 17 26.95 -5.96 -23.59
C SER A 17 27.45 -5.18 -22.38
N GLN A 18 26.54 -4.53 -21.66
CA GLN A 18 26.84 -3.79 -20.44
C GLN A 18 26.06 -4.38 -19.28
N ILE A 19 26.74 -4.64 -18.17
CA ILE A 19 26.09 -5.00 -16.90
C ILE A 19 25.63 -3.70 -16.23
N VAL A 20 24.36 -3.66 -15.84
CA VAL A 20 23.77 -2.55 -15.09
C VAL A 20 23.43 -3.05 -13.69
N GLU A 21 24.01 -2.40 -12.68
CA GLU A 21 23.66 -2.66 -11.28
C GLU A 21 22.33 -1.96 -10.96
N VAL A 22 21.39 -2.71 -10.38
CA VAL A 22 20.08 -2.19 -9.95
C VAL A 22 20.02 -2.27 -8.43
N LYS A 23 19.89 -1.12 -7.77
CA LYS A 23 19.69 -1.03 -6.31
C LYS A 23 18.25 -0.68 -6.02
N LEU A 24 17.59 -1.53 -5.23
CA LEU A 24 16.25 -1.31 -4.70
C LEU A 24 16.35 -0.56 -3.36
N ASN A 25 15.88 0.68 -3.34
CA ASN A 25 15.76 1.50 -2.14
C ASN A 25 14.31 1.45 -1.63
N LEU A 26 14.05 0.58 -0.65
CA LEU A 26 12.72 0.43 -0.05
C LEU A 26 12.41 1.60 0.89
N PRO A 27 11.35 2.38 0.65
CA PRO A 27 10.91 3.41 1.60
C PRO A 27 10.54 2.80 2.96
N LEU A 28 10.82 3.53 4.05
CA LEU A 28 10.56 3.07 5.42
C LEU A 28 9.08 2.75 5.71
N LYS A 29 8.13 3.36 4.97
CA LYS A 29 6.69 3.20 5.18
C LYS A 29 6.04 2.45 4.01
N THR A 30 6.66 1.36 3.58
CA THR A 30 6.11 0.55 2.48
C THR A 30 5.21 -0.54 3.04
N GLU A 31 4.01 -0.70 2.48
CA GLU A 31 3.10 -1.76 2.90
C GLU A 31 3.73 -3.13 2.60
N PRO A 32 3.66 -4.11 3.52
CA PRO A 32 4.07 -5.46 3.21
C PRO A 32 3.21 -6.10 2.14
N GLY A 33 3.81 -6.86 1.23
CA GLY A 33 3.10 -7.52 0.14
C GLY A 33 3.99 -7.91 -1.02
N SER A 34 3.37 -8.46 -2.06
CA SER A 34 4.04 -8.82 -3.30
C SER A 34 4.00 -7.66 -4.29
N TYR A 35 5.18 -7.30 -4.78
CA TYR A 35 5.39 -6.18 -5.70
C TYR A 35 5.88 -6.69 -7.05
N PHE A 36 5.45 -5.95 -8.08
CA PHE A 36 5.90 -6.12 -9.44
C PHE A 36 6.57 -4.84 -9.90
N ALA A 37 7.75 -4.96 -10.51
CA ALA A 37 8.45 -3.86 -11.16
C ALA A 37 8.77 -4.22 -12.60
N TYR A 38 8.54 -3.26 -13.48
CA TYR A 38 8.89 -3.34 -14.89
C TYR A 38 10.15 -2.51 -15.13
N LEU A 39 11.25 -3.19 -15.47
CA LEU A 39 12.53 -2.55 -15.75
C LEU A 39 12.70 -2.48 -17.26
N GLU A 40 12.92 -1.29 -17.80
CA GLU A 40 13.04 -1.06 -19.23
C GLU A 40 14.37 -0.40 -19.56
N GLY A 41 15.05 -0.93 -20.58
CA GLY A 41 16.16 -0.27 -21.25
C GLY A 41 15.69 0.29 -22.59
N SER A 42 15.77 1.61 -22.74
CA SER A 42 15.37 2.32 -23.95
C SER A 42 16.50 3.21 -24.49
N PRO A 43 16.64 3.32 -25.82
CA PRO A 43 17.66 4.17 -26.41
C PRO A 43 17.35 5.65 -26.14
N VAL A 44 18.33 6.39 -25.63
CA VAL A 44 18.22 7.84 -25.47
C VAL A 44 18.47 8.50 -26.83
N SER A 45 17.44 9.14 -27.39
CA SER A 45 17.48 9.72 -28.74
C SER A 45 17.62 11.25 -28.69
N ASN A 46 18.79 11.77 -29.07
CA ASN A 46 18.95 13.17 -29.50
C ASN A 46 18.84 13.20 -31.03
N ARG A 47 17.64 13.46 -31.58
CA ARG A 47 17.43 13.53 -33.04
C ARG A 47 17.09 14.95 -33.46
N GLU A 48 17.95 15.54 -34.27
CA GLU A 48 17.67 16.77 -35.03
C GLU A 48 16.97 16.46 -36.39
N ASP A 49 17.03 15.22 -36.89
CA ASP A 49 16.75 14.90 -38.30
C ASP A 49 15.43 14.16 -38.61
N GLY A 50 14.41 14.22 -37.74
CA GLY A 50 13.04 13.79 -38.09
C GLY A 50 12.81 12.31 -38.47
N LYS A 51 13.77 11.41 -38.24
CA LYS A 51 13.66 9.97 -38.56
C LYS A 51 13.09 9.17 -37.38
N SER A 52 12.16 8.25 -37.69
CA SER A 52 11.52 7.36 -36.71
C SER A 52 12.44 6.20 -36.30
N SER A 53 12.41 5.78 -35.03
CA SER A 53 13.04 4.53 -34.59
C SER A 53 12.15 3.73 -33.68
N VAL A 54 12.36 2.41 -33.71
CA VAL A 54 11.78 1.48 -32.75
C VAL A 54 12.42 1.73 -31.38
N GLY A 55 11.61 2.22 -30.43
CA GLY A 55 11.96 2.36 -29.02
C GLY A 55 11.62 1.08 -28.26
N ILE A 56 12.39 0.81 -27.20
CA ILE A 56 12.46 -0.43 -26.39
C ILE A 56 13.47 -1.44 -26.94
N ALA A 57 14.63 -1.52 -26.26
CA ALA A 57 15.72 -2.44 -26.57
C ALA A 57 15.70 -3.71 -25.70
N ALA A 58 15.22 -3.61 -24.46
CA ALA A 58 15.05 -4.76 -23.55
C ALA A 58 14.11 -4.41 -22.38
N ALA A 59 13.34 -5.39 -21.91
CA ALA A 59 12.53 -5.25 -20.71
C ALA A 59 12.60 -6.49 -19.83
N ALA A 60 12.61 -6.29 -18.51
CA ALA A 60 12.61 -7.34 -17.52
C ALA A 60 11.45 -7.17 -16.53
N LYS A 61 10.83 -8.30 -16.17
CA LYS A 61 9.81 -8.37 -15.12
C LYS A 61 10.48 -8.79 -13.82
N LEU A 62 10.41 -7.94 -12.80
CA LEU A 62 10.92 -8.22 -11.47
C LEU A 62 9.75 -8.40 -10.50
N TYR A 63 9.77 -9.48 -9.72
CA TYR A 63 8.82 -9.74 -8.65
C TYR A 63 9.58 -9.85 -7.34
N PHE A 64 9.11 -9.17 -6.29
CA PHE A 64 9.72 -9.22 -4.96
C PHE A 64 8.67 -9.05 -3.87
N ASP A 65 8.94 -9.64 -2.71
CA ASP A 65 8.07 -9.54 -1.55
C ASP A 65 8.68 -8.62 -0.49
N ILE A 66 7.86 -7.73 0.05
CA ILE A 66 8.20 -6.92 1.22
C ILE A 66 7.55 -7.60 2.43
N ILE A 67 8.40 -8.12 3.32
CA ILE A 67 7.97 -8.68 4.60
C ILE A 67 7.93 -7.60 5.68
N PRO A 68 6.98 -7.67 6.63
CA PRO A 68 6.93 -6.73 7.75
C PRO A 68 8.18 -6.86 8.62
N SER A 69 8.68 -5.75 9.13
CA SER A 69 9.89 -5.72 9.95
C SER A 69 9.69 -6.34 11.33
N ASN A 70 8.43 -6.35 11.81
CA ASN A 70 8.08 -6.84 13.14
C ASN A 70 6.63 -7.38 13.20
N ILE A 71 6.33 -8.12 14.28
CA ILE A 71 5.02 -8.77 14.49
C ILE A 71 3.89 -7.74 14.64
N PHE A 72 4.12 -6.60 15.29
CA PHE A 72 3.08 -5.58 15.47
C PHE A 72 2.67 -4.95 14.14
N GLU A 73 3.64 -4.65 13.29
CA GLU A 73 3.43 -4.16 11.93
C GLU A 73 2.68 -5.20 11.09
N ALA A 74 3.05 -6.49 11.20
CA ALA A 74 2.35 -7.57 10.53
C ALA A 74 0.87 -7.64 10.94
N ILE A 75 0.58 -7.55 12.25
CA ILE A 75 -0.80 -7.54 12.76
C ILE A 75 -1.54 -6.30 12.28
N TYR A 76 -0.93 -5.12 12.35
CA TYR A 76 -1.54 -3.87 11.91
C TYR A 76 -1.98 -3.91 10.45
N PHE A 77 -1.06 -4.29 9.54
CA PHE A 77 -1.38 -4.38 8.12
C PHE A 77 -2.38 -5.51 7.80
N ARG A 78 -2.35 -6.62 8.54
CA ARG A 78 -3.35 -7.69 8.42
C ARG A 78 -4.75 -7.20 8.78
N VAL A 79 -4.89 -6.48 9.90
CA VAL A 79 -6.17 -5.91 10.34
C VAL A 79 -6.65 -4.87 9.32
N ILE A 80 -5.81 -3.95 8.90
CA ILE A 80 -6.20 -2.93 7.91
C ILE A 80 -6.61 -3.57 6.58
N SER A 81 -5.83 -4.54 6.10
CA SER A 81 -6.15 -5.25 4.85
C SER A 81 -7.49 -5.97 4.96
N PHE A 82 -7.79 -6.61 6.10
CA PHE A 82 -9.09 -7.20 6.37
C PHE A 82 -10.22 -6.16 6.30
N TYR A 83 -10.06 -5.00 6.96
CA TYR A 83 -11.05 -3.94 6.92
C TYR A 83 -11.25 -3.37 5.50
N LYS A 84 -10.18 -3.24 4.70
CA LYS A 84 -10.25 -2.77 3.31
C LYS A 84 -10.98 -3.78 2.41
N VAL A 85 -10.64 -5.07 2.50
CA VAL A 85 -11.19 -6.13 1.64
C VAL A 85 -12.67 -6.39 1.93
N TYR A 86 -13.06 -6.39 3.20
CA TYR A 86 -14.44 -6.70 3.60
C TYR A 86 -15.31 -5.45 3.81
N ALA A 87 -14.79 -4.25 3.49
CA ALA A 87 -15.55 -3.02 3.58
C ALA A 87 -16.89 -3.13 2.81
N PRO A 88 -18.00 -2.56 3.33
CA PRO A 88 -18.09 -1.73 4.54
C PRO A 88 -18.48 -2.47 5.83
N TRP A 89 -18.74 -3.79 5.79
CA TRP A 89 -19.32 -4.52 6.93
C TRP A 89 -18.53 -4.43 8.25
N PRO A 90 -17.19 -4.58 8.27
CA PRO A 90 -16.40 -4.41 9.48
C PRO A 90 -16.58 -3.02 10.12
N GLN A 91 -16.81 -1.98 9.31
CA GLN A 91 -17.01 -0.62 9.83
C GLN A 91 -18.32 -0.51 10.59
N TYR A 92 -19.42 -1.05 10.04
CA TYR A 92 -20.71 -1.06 10.72
C TYR A 92 -20.69 -1.88 12.01
N VAL A 93 -20.04 -3.05 12.00
CA VAL A 93 -19.88 -3.88 13.20
C VAL A 93 -19.09 -3.12 14.27
N SER A 94 -17.98 -2.49 13.90
CA SER A 94 -17.16 -1.71 14.84
C SER A 94 -17.89 -0.50 15.41
N ILE A 95 -18.70 0.20 14.60
CA ILE A 95 -19.57 1.28 15.09
C ILE A 95 -20.61 0.73 16.06
N GLY A 96 -21.28 -0.37 15.71
CA GLY A 96 -22.29 -1.01 16.55
C GLY A 96 -21.72 -1.41 17.92
N ILE A 97 -20.55 -2.04 17.94
CA ILE A 97 -19.83 -2.38 19.18
C ILE A 97 -19.48 -1.11 19.96
N GLY A 98 -18.97 -0.07 19.29
CA GLY A 98 -18.64 1.20 19.93
C GLY A 98 -19.83 1.87 20.62
N VAL A 99 -20.99 1.90 19.96
CA VAL A 99 -22.25 2.43 20.53
C VAL A 99 -22.70 1.60 21.74
N LEU A 100 -22.60 0.27 21.63
CA LEU A 100 -23.02 -0.63 22.71
C LEU A 100 -22.13 -0.47 23.95
N VAL A 101 -20.81 -0.40 23.77
CA VAL A 101 -19.84 -0.14 24.84
C VAL A 101 -20.06 1.23 25.46
N ALA A 102 -20.26 2.28 24.64
CA ALA A 102 -20.57 3.61 25.14
C ALA A 102 -21.86 3.62 25.97
N GLY A 103 -22.93 2.94 25.52
CA GLY A 103 -24.18 2.82 26.27
C GLY A 103 -24.02 2.09 27.62
N LEU A 104 -23.22 1.02 27.66
CA LEU A 104 -22.91 0.30 28.89
C LEU A 104 -22.08 1.14 29.86
N LEU A 105 -21.09 1.89 29.37
CA LEU A 105 -20.28 2.79 30.18
C LEU A 105 -21.12 3.95 30.72
N LEU A 106 -21.98 4.55 29.89
CA LEU A 106 -22.91 5.58 30.32
C LEU A 106 -23.84 5.04 31.41
N LYS A 107 -24.40 3.84 31.26
CA LYS A 107 -25.23 3.21 32.29
C LYS A 107 -24.46 2.91 33.59
N LYS A 108 -23.15 2.62 33.49
CA LYS A 108 -22.30 2.34 34.66
C LYS A 108 -21.90 3.61 35.41
N PHE A 109 -21.62 4.70 34.71
CA PHE A 109 -21.13 5.95 35.30
C PHE A 109 -22.24 6.95 35.62
N LEU A 110 -23.31 6.94 34.85
CA LEU A 110 -24.52 7.69 35.13
C LEU A 110 -25.50 6.65 35.72
N ASN A 111 -25.72 6.68 37.03
CA ASN A 111 -26.86 6.00 37.66
C ASN A 111 -28.15 6.66 37.11
N ILE A 112 -28.49 6.38 35.85
CA ILE A 112 -29.71 6.85 35.21
C ILE A 112 -30.83 6.01 35.82
N GLU A 113 -31.34 6.46 36.96
CA GLU A 113 -32.67 6.06 37.42
C GLU A 113 -33.66 6.57 36.39
N ILE A 114 -34.05 5.71 35.45
CA ILE A 114 -35.16 5.97 34.54
C ILE A 114 -36.44 5.92 35.38
N SER A 115 -36.76 7.03 36.03
CA SER A 115 -38.04 7.27 36.68
C SER A 115 -39.10 7.45 35.57
N LEU A 116 -39.64 6.32 35.09
CA LEU A 116 -40.84 6.31 34.27
C LEU A 116 -42.02 6.71 35.18
N LYS A 117 -42.27 8.02 35.27
CA LYS A 117 -43.43 8.57 35.96
C LYS A 117 -44.67 8.16 35.15
N LYS A 118 -45.28 7.02 35.52
CA LYS A 118 -46.51 6.53 34.93
C LYS A 118 -47.60 7.58 35.17
N HIS A 119 -47.99 8.30 34.12
CA HIS A 119 -49.08 9.26 34.19
C HIS A 119 -50.36 8.47 34.45
N LYS A 120 -50.92 8.65 35.63
CA LYS A 120 -52.18 8.02 36.05
C LYS A 120 -53.29 8.89 35.47
N GLU A 121 -53.93 8.42 34.40
CA GLU A 121 -55.21 8.98 33.96
C GLU A 121 -56.27 8.69 35.02
N ILE A 122 -57.10 9.72 35.27
CA ILE A 122 -58.10 9.85 36.33
C ILE A 122 -59.35 9.06 35.99
#